data_AF-I3CNV8-F1
#
_entry.id   AF-I3CNV8-F1
#
_cell.length_a   1.000
_cell.length_b   1.000
_cell.length_c   1.000
_cell.angle_alpha   90.00
_cell.angle_beta   90.00
_cell.angle_gamma   90.00
#
_symmetry.space_group_name_H-M   'P 1'
#
loop_
_entity.id
_entity.type
_entity.pdbx_description
1 polymer ?
#
loop_
_entity_poly.entity_id
_entity_poly.type
_entity_poly.pdbx_seq_one_letter_code
_entity_poly.pdbx_strand_id
1 'polypeptide(L)'
;MDKSVWGFLLPQWDGSAYGGLQWLFALLLLVVVIVLPLLLARNARPLHWQARLAGLTGERGLLPPTTTPEQLSQAVATAPERWAAVMPGLILMLGLLGTFVGLGLALTATADILSAQAAPGALAAVIDALGSKFKIAAWSMLAFLILKSWMTLRAHEQARLAWCMAKLKEVAATAEQEQVRQQAADLQRLVEAITQSGQALLAAQQAEAQRAHLRHGEWMEALQRQSGRSS
;
A
#
# COMPACT_ATOMS: atom_id res chain seq x y z
N MET A 1 -39.95 -27.63 24.91
CA MET A 1 -38.72 -27.84 24.12
C MET A 1 -38.21 -26.48 23.71
N ASP A 2 -37.29 -25.93 24.49
CA ASP A 2 -36.76 -24.60 24.27
C ASP A 2 -35.97 -24.61 22.97
N LYS A 3 -36.62 -24.18 21.88
CA LYS A 3 -35.98 -23.92 20.59
C LYS A 3 -35.15 -22.64 20.74
N SER A 4 -34.14 -22.70 21.59
CA SER A 4 -33.19 -21.61 21.78
C SER A 4 -32.41 -21.47 20.48
N VAL A 5 -32.27 -20.22 20.01
CA VAL A 5 -31.44 -19.87 18.84
C VAL A 5 -30.02 -20.44 18.99
N TRP A 6 -29.54 -20.53 20.22
CA TRP A 6 -28.28 -21.16 20.60
C TRP A 6 -28.22 -22.67 20.29
N GLY A 7 -29.31 -23.41 20.45
CA GLY A 7 -29.39 -24.83 20.09
C GLY A 7 -29.43 -25.08 18.59
N PHE A 8 -29.93 -24.12 17.80
CA PHE A 8 -29.82 -24.18 16.35
C PHE A 8 -28.41 -23.83 15.87
N LEU A 9 -27.80 -22.81 16.48
CA LEU A 9 -26.47 -22.36 16.09
C LEU A 9 -25.39 -23.37 16.47
N LEU A 10 -25.38 -23.92 17.68
CA LEU A 10 -24.29 -24.81 18.11
C LEU A 10 -24.15 -26.05 17.21
N PRO A 11 -22.91 -26.47 16.88
CA PRO A 11 -22.70 -27.65 16.07
C PRO A 11 -23.11 -28.87 16.88
N GLN A 12 -24.04 -29.65 16.35
CA GLN A 12 -24.60 -30.81 17.02
C GLN A 12 -23.78 -32.04 16.65
N TRP A 13 -23.24 -32.72 17.66
CA TRP A 13 -22.52 -33.98 17.47
C TRP A 13 -23.52 -35.13 17.49
N ASP A 14 -23.92 -35.61 16.30
CA ASP A 14 -24.85 -36.75 16.16
C ASP A 14 -24.13 -38.10 15.96
N GLY A 15 -22.79 -38.13 16.00
CA GLY A 15 -22.00 -39.33 15.74
C GLY A 15 -21.98 -39.78 14.27
N SER A 16 -22.65 -39.06 13.36
CA SER A 16 -22.59 -39.29 11.93
C SER A 16 -21.39 -38.60 11.28
N ALA A 17 -21.00 -39.05 10.09
CA ALA A 17 -19.97 -38.40 9.28
C ALA A 17 -20.29 -36.92 8.97
N TYR A 18 -21.57 -36.53 9.00
CA TYR A 18 -22.01 -35.16 8.74
C TYR A 18 -21.80 -34.24 9.94
N GLY A 19 -21.97 -34.73 11.17
CA GLY A 19 -21.66 -33.99 12.40
C GLY A 19 -20.17 -33.66 12.50
N GLY A 20 -19.30 -34.59 12.12
CA GLY A 20 -17.85 -34.36 12.04
C GLY A 20 -17.46 -33.27 11.05
N LEU A 21 -18.09 -33.25 9.86
CA LEU A 21 -17.85 -32.23 8.84
C LEU A 21 -18.31 -30.84 9.30
N GLN A 22 -19.45 -30.73 9.99
CA GLN A 22 -19.94 -29.47 10.55
C GLN A 22 -18.96 -28.88 11.57
N TRP A 23 -18.44 -29.72 12.47
CA TRP A 23 -17.44 -29.32 13.45
C TRP A 23 -16.13 -28.87 12.81
N LEU A 24 -15.65 -29.59 11.79
CA LEU A 24 -14.46 -29.20 11.04
C LEU A 24 -14.64 -27.83 10.38
N PHE A 25 -15.80 -27.58 9.75
CA PHE A 25 -16.09 -26.31 9.11
C PHE A 25 -16.25 -25.17 10.13
N ALA A 26 -16.93 -25.42 11.25
CA ALA A 26 -17.08 -24.46 12.33
C ALA A 26 -15.73 -24.09 12.97
N LEU A 27 -14.86 -25.08 13.20
CA LEU A 27 -13.51 -24.85 13.73
C LEU A 27 -12.64 -24.09 12.74
N LEU A 28 -12.70 -24.43 11.45
CA LEU A 28 -11.97 -23.70 10.41
C LEU A 28 -12.42 -22.23 10.34
N LEU A 29 -13.73 -21.97 10.36
CA LEU A 29 -14.26 -20.60 10.38
C LEU A 29 -13.83 -19.86 11.66
N LEU A 30 -13.90 -20.51 12.82
CA LEU A 30 -13.45 -19.93 14.09
C LEU A 30 -11.97 -19.55 14.03
N VAL A 31 -11.12 -20.44 13.52
CA VAL A 31 -9.69 -20.19 13.34
C VAL A 31 -9.49 -18.97 12.45
N VAL A 32 -10.17 -18.86 11.31
CA VAL A 32 -10.03 -17.71 10.41
C VAL A 32 -10.50 -16.41 11.07
N VAL A 33 -11.63 -16.44 11.78
CA VAL A 33 -12.19 -15.28 12.49
C VAL A 33 -11.25 -14.79 13.61
N ILE A 34 -10.45 -15.66 14.22
CA ILE A 34 -9.51 -15.28 15.29
C ILE A 34 -8.13 -14.91 14.72
N VAL A 35 -7.59 -15.77 13.87
CA VAL A 35 -6.21 -15.68 13.36
C VAL A 35 -6.06 -14.47 12.44
N LEU A 36 -7.01 -14.21 11.54
CA LEU A 36 -6.89 -13.13 10.57
C LEU A 36 -6.83 -11.73 11.24
N PRO A 37 -7.71 -11.39 12.21
CA PRO A 37 -7.57 -10.17 13.01
C PRO A 37 -6.26 -10.07 13.79
N LEU A 38 -5.77 -11.18 14.36
CA LEU A 38 -4.50 -11.21 15.09
C LEU A 38 -3.30 -10.92 14.18
N LEU A 39 -3.25 -11.53 12.99
CA LEU A 39 -2.20 -11.23 12.01
C LEU A 39 -2.28 -9.78 11.55
N LEU A 40 -3.49 -9.25 11.33
CA LEU A 40 -3.67 -7.84 10.97
C LEU A 40 -3.15 -6.91 12.06
N ALA A 41 -3.52 -7.15 13.32
CA ALA A 41 -3.07 -6.33 14.45
C ALA A 41 -1.55 -6.38 14.66
N ARG A 42 -0.91 -7.49 14.28
CA ARG A 42 0.55 -7.65 14.33
C ARG A 42 1.26 -6.99 13.15
N ASN A 43 0.75 -7.15 11.92
CA ASN A 43 1.47 -6.78 10.71
C ASN A 43 1.08 -5.40 10.14
N ALA A 44 -0.12 -4.88 10.40
CA ALA A 44 -0.57 -3.56 9.94
C ALA A 44 0.04 -2.42 10.78
N ARG A 45 1.38 -2.31 10.72
CA ARG A 45 2.18 -1.32 11.45
C ARG A 45 3.11 -0.57 10.51
N PRO A 46 3.42 0.71 10.79
CA PRO A 46 4.29 1.53 9.94
C PRO A 46 5.71 0.94 9.78
N LEU A 47 6.21 0.20 10.76
CA LEU A 47 7.51 -0.48 10.67
C LEU A 47 7.56 -1.51 9.54
N HIS A 48 6.52 -2.33 9.40
CA HIS A 48 6.45 -3.34 8.33
C HIS A 48 6.21 -2.68 6.96
N TRP A 49 5.43 -1.60 6.92
CA TRP A 49 5.25 -0.81 5.71
C TRP A 49 6.56 -0.19 5.24
N GLN A 50 7.35 0.37 6.16
CA GLN A 50 8.65 0.94 5.85
C GLN A 50 9.65 -0.12 5.36
N ALA A 51 9.71 -1.29 6.00
CA ALA A 51 10.57 -2.40 5.56
C ALA A 51 10.21 -2.87 4.14
N ARG A 52 8.91 -2.95 3.83
CA ARG A 52 8.41 -3.31 2.49
C ARG A 52 8.72 -2.22 1.46
N LEU A 53 8.58 -0.95 1.84
CA LEU A 53 8.95 0.18 1.00
C LEU A 53 10.45 0.16 0.66
N ALA A 54 11.32 -0.05 1.65
CA ALA A 54 12.76 -0.17 1.45
C ALA A 54 13.13 -1.33 0.51
N GLY A 55 12.43 -2.46 0.63
CA GLY A 55 12.59 -3.58 -0.30
C GLY A 55 12.13 -3.28 -1.74
N LEU A 56 11.20 -2.34 -1.93
CA LEU A 56 10.70 -1.94 -3.25
C LEU A 56 11.58 -0.88 -3.92
N THR A 57 12.14 0.05 -3.14
CA THR A 57 12.99 1.14 -3.66
C THR A 57 14.46 0.74 -3.79
N GLY A 58 14.88 -0.36 -3.15
CA GLY A 58 16.25 -0.87 -3.19
C GLY A 58 17.28 0.15 -2.65
N GLU A 59 18.55 -0.06 -2.98
CA GLU A 59 19.68 0.80 -2.56
C GLU A 59 19.54 2.27 -3.00
N ARG A 60 18.80 2.53 -4.09
CA ARG A 60 18.65 3.89 -4.64
C ARG A 60 17.61 4.73 -3.92
N GLY A 61 16.71 4.11 -3.13
CA GLY A 61 15.71 4.83 -2.34
C GLY A 61 14.70 5.66 -3.13
N LEU A 62 14.72 5.61 -4.47
CA LEU A 62 13.95 6.49 -5.34
C LEU A 62 12.62 5.85 -5.72
N LEU A 63 11.53 6.52 -5.36
CA LEU A 63 10.19 6.24 -5.86
C LEU A 63 10.03 6.85 -7.26
N PRO A 64 9.41 6.15 -8.23
CA PRO A 64 9.07 6.74 -9.51
C PRO A 64 8.23 8.02 -9.31
N PRO A 65 8.51 9.11 -10.04
CA PRO A 65 7.84 10.40 -9.85
C PRO A 65 6.32 10.36 -10.17
N THR A 66 5.85 9.33 -10.88
CA THR A 66 4.44 9.12 -11.22
C THR A 66 3.68 8.26 -10.20
N THR A 67 4.31 7.87 -9.10
CA THR A 67 3.70 6.93 -8.14
C THR A 67 2.57 7.63 -7.38
N THR A 68 1.34 7.14 -7.53
CA THR A 68 0.20 7.65 -6.75
C THR A 68 0.18 7.06 -5.34
N PRO A 69 -0.41 7.76 -4.35
CA PRO A 69 -0.52 7.25 -2.98
C PRO A 69 -1.25 5.89 -2.90
N GLU A 70 -2.22 5.65 -3.80
CA GLU A 70 -2.94 4.38 -3.89
C GLU A 70 -2.04 3.25 -4.40
N GLN A 71 -1.25 3.50 -5.45
CA GLN A 71 -0.30 2.53 -5.98
C GLN A 71 0.75 2.16 -4.92
N LEU A 72 1.26 3.16 -4.20
CA LEU A 72 2.21 2.95 -3.12
C LEU A 72 1.59 2.14 -1.96
N SER A 73 0.37 2.48 -1.55
CA SER A 73 -0.37 1.77 -0.51
C SER A 73 -0.62 0.31 -0.87
N GLN A 74 -0.96 0.02 -2.13
CA GLN A 74 -1.12 -1.35 -2.60
C GLN A 74 0.20 -2.12 -2.65
N ALA A 75 1.29 -1.48 -3.09
CA ALA A 75 2.61 -2.10 -3.18
C ALA A 75 3.18 -2.47 -1.80
N VAL A 76 2.97 -1.58 -0.82
CA VAL A 76 3.48 -1.74 0.56
C VAL A 76 2.60 -2.65 1.42
N ALA A 77 1.38 -2.95 0.96
CA ALA A 77 0.44 -3.82 1.67
C ALA A 77 1.08 -5.15 2.08
N THR A 78 0.88 -5.54 3.34
CA THR A 78 1.37 -6.82 3.85
C THR A 78 0.49 -7.97 3.38
N ALA A 79 1.02 -9.19 3.32
CA ALA A 79 0.24 -10.35 2.88
C ALA A 79 -1.08 -10.54 3.68
N PRO A 80 -1.11 -10.40 5.03
CA PRO A 80 -2.36 -10.49 5.79
C PRO A 80 -3.36 -9.39 5.45
N GLU A 81 -2.91 -8.17 5.15
CA GLU A 81 -3.79 -7.08 4.70
C GLU A 81 -4.45 -7.41 3.35
N ARG A 82 -3.71 -8.02 2.43
CA ARG A 82 -4.25 -8.46 1.13
C ARG A 82 -5.29 -9.57 1.32
N TRP A 83 -4.99 -10.55 2.16
CA TRP A 83 -5.93 -11.62 2.48
C TRP A 83 -7.16 -11.08 3.21
N ALA A 84 -7.00 -10.14 4.14
CA ALA A 84 -8.11 -9.50 4.84
C ALA A 84 -9.11 -8.83 3.90
N ALA A 85 -8.66 -8.23 2.80
CA ALA A 85 -9.55 -7.60 1.83
C ALA A 85 -10.48 -8.61 1.13
N VAL A 86 -10.02 -9.85 0.90
CA VAL A 86 -10.73 -10.84 0.06
C VAL A 86 -11.37 -11.96 0.88
N MET A 87 -10.78 -12.34 2.01
CA MET A 87 -11.18 -13.47 2.85
C MET A 87 -12.65 -13.44 3.31
N PRO A 88 -13.23 -12.31 3.77
CA PRO A 88 -14.64 -12.28 4.14
C PRO A 88 -15.55 -12.69 2.98
N GLY A 89 -15.27 -12.19 1.77
CA GLY A 89 -16.04 -12.54 0.57
C GLY A 89 -15.91 -14.02 0.21
N LEU A 90 -14.71 -14.60 0.33
CA LEU A 90 -14.49 -16.03 0.09
C LEU A 90 -15.23 -16.90 1.11
N ILE A 91 -15.25 -16.52 2.38
CA ILE A 91 -16.01 -17.23 3.43
C ILE A 91 -17.50 -17.26 3.08
N LEU A 92 -18.04 -16.11 2.67
CA LEU A 92 -19.44 -16.01 2.27
C LEU A 92 -19.75 -16.88 1.05
N MET A 93 -18.88 -16.84 0.04
CA MET A 93 -19.02 -17.65 -1.17
C MET A 93 -18.93 -19.16 -0.86
N LEU A 94 -17.98 -19.58 -0.01
CA LEU A 94 -17.86 -20.97 0.44
C LEU A 94 -19.09 -21.43 1.21
N GLY A 95 -19.65 -20.55 2.06
CA GLY A 95 -20.88 -20.82 2.78
C GLY A 95 -22.09 -21.06 1.89
N LEU A 96 -22.25 -20.21 0.88
CA LEU A 96 -23.29 -20.35 -0.12
C LEU A 96 -23.09 -21.64 -0.94
N LEU A 97 -21.85 -21.92 -1.37
CA LEU A 97 -21.51 -23.16 -2.07
C LEU A 97 -21.81 -24.40 -1.21
N GLY A 98 -21.46 -24.37 0.07
CA GLY A 98 -21.76 -25.44 1.02
C GLY A 98 -23.26 -25.69 1.18
N THR A 99 -24.07 -24.64 1.06
CA THR A 99 -25.54 -24.75 1.05
C THR A 99 -26.03 -25.45 -0.22
N PHE A 100 -25.54 -25.05 -1.40
CA PHE A 100 -25.93 -25.66 -2.67
C PHE A 100 -25.52 -27.13 -2.77
N VAL A 101 -24.29 -27.45 -2.37
CA VAL A 101 -23.79 -28.84 -2.32
C VAL A 101 -24.60 -29.66 -1.30
N GLY A 102 -24.88 -29.08 -0.12
CA GLY A 102 -25.68 -29.70 0.91
C GLY A 102 -27.11 -30.03 0.45
N LEU A 103 -27.73 -29.12 -0.30
CA LEU A 103 -29.07 -29.31 -0.85
C LEU A 103 -29.08 -30.35 -1.98
N GLY A 104 -28.06 -30.35 -2.85
CA GLY A 104 -27.93 -31.36 -3.92
C GLY A 104 -27.82 -32.78 -3.38
N LEU A 105 -26.98 -32.99 -2.36
CA LEU A 105 -26.84 -34.29 -1.69
C LEU A 105 -28.12 -34.72 -0.96
N ALA A 106 -28.81 -33.78 -0.32
CA ALA A 106 -30.09 -34.05 0.35
C ALA A 106 -31.15 -34.47 -0.67
N LEU A 107 -31.28 -33.76 -1.80
CA LEU A 107 -32.22 -34.11 -2.86
C LEU A 107 -31.97 -35.52 -3.42
N THR A 108 -30.71 -35.88 -3.71
CA THR A 108 -30.35 -37.24 -4.16
C THR A 108 -30.75 -38.31 -3.14
N ALA A 109 -30.38 -38.14 -1.87
CA ALA A 109 -30.73 -39.11 -0.82
C ALA A 109 -32.26 -39.26 -0.66
N THR A 110 -33.00 -38.17 -0.87
CA THR A 110 -34.46 -38.18 -0.75
C THR A 110 -35.14 -38.76 -1.98
N ALA A 111 -34.58 -38.59 -3.18
CA ALA A 111 -35.04 -39.27 -4.38
C ALA A 111 -34.90 -40.80 -4.26
N ASP A 112 -33.80 -41.27 -3.67
CA ASP A 112 -33.58 -42.70 -3.40
C ASP A 112 -34.63 -43.24 -2.42
N ILE A 113 -34.90 -42.53 -1.32
CA ILE A 113 -35.92 -42.94 -0.32
C ILE A 113 -37.34 -42.90 -0.91
N LEU A 114 -37.66 -41.85 -1.67
CA LEU A 114 -38.98 -41.67 -2.29
C LEU A 114 -39.25 -42.72 -3.39
N SER A 115 -38.20 -43.19 -4.07
CA SER A 115 -38.28 -44.30 -5.02
C SER A 115 -38.51 -45.65 -4.33
N ALA A 116 -38.04 -45.80 -3.08
CA ALA A 116 -38.08 -47.06 -2.34
C ALA A 116 -39.35 -47.25 -1.51
N GLN A 117 -39.96 -46.19 -0.96
CA GLN A 117 -41.25 -46.25 -0.25
C GLN A 117 -41.84 -44.83 -0.09
N ALA A 118 -43.04 -44.61 -0.62
CA ALA A 118 -43.81 -43.37 -0.45
C ALA A 118 -44.34 -43.24 0.99
N ALA A 119 -43.48 -42.85 1.93
CA ALA A 119 -43.85 -42.68 3.34
C ALA A 119 -43.64 -41.22 3.81
N PRO A 120 -44.50 -40.71 4.72
CA PRO A 120 -44.39 -39.35 5.29
C PRO A 120 -43.07 -39.10 6.05
N GLY A 121 -42.34 -40.14 6.44
CA GLY A 121 -41.00 -40.02 7.06
C GLY A 121 -39.92 -39.51 6.10
N ALA A 122 -40.09 -39.69 4.78
CA ALA A 122 -39.15 -39.15 3.79
C ALA A 122 -39.13 -37.62 3.82
N LEU A 123 -40.30 -36.98 3.99
CA LEU A 123 -40.41 -35.52 4.06
C LEU A 123 -39.74 -34.96 5.33
N ALA A 124 -39.86 -35.64 6.47
CA ALA A 124 -39.19 -35.25 7.71
C ALA A 124 -37.66 -35.35 7.60
N ALA A 125 -37.16 -36.40 6.94
CA ALA A 125 -35.73 -36.57 6.67
C ALA A 125 -35.19 -35.50 5.70
N VAL A 126 -35.97 -35.12 4.67
CA VAL A 126 -35.66 -33.99 3.76
C VAL A 126 -35.49 -32.71 4.58
N ILE A 127 -36.48 -32.38 5.43
CA ILE A 127 -36.50 -31.12 6.18
C ILE A 127 -35.33 -31.03 7.18
N ASP A 128 -35.00 -32.13 7.85
CA ASP A 128 -33.89 -32.17 8.81
C ASP A 128 -32.53 -32.10 8.10
N ALA A 129 -32.39 -32.80 6.97
CA ALA A 129 -31.22 -32.69 6.10
C ALA A 129 -31.04 -31.24 5.59
N LEU A 130 -32.11 -30.58 5.14
CA LEU A 130 -32.07 -29.17 4.74
C LEU A 130 -31.65 -28.24 5.90
N GLY A 131 -32.21 -28.44 7.09
CA GLY A 131 -31.91 -27.63 8.27
C GLY A 131 -30.45 -27.71 8.70
N SER A 132 -29.87 -28.92 8.70
CA SER A 132 -28.46 -29.14 9.07
C SER A 132 -27.46 -28.51 8.10
N LYS A 133 -27.81 -28.38 6.81
CA LYS A 133 -26.97 -27.75 5.78
C LYS A 133 -27.11 -26.24 5.77
N PHE A 134 -28.28 -25.71 6.15
CA PHE A 134 -28.49 -24.28 6.35
C PHE A 134 -27.68 -23.72 7.53
N LYS A 135 -27.36 -24.54 8.54
CA LYS A 135 -26.46 -24.15 9.65
C LYS A 135 -25.09 -23.71 9.12
N ILE A 136 -24.45 -24.48 8.22
CA ILE A 136 -23.13 -24.13 7.68
C ILE A 136 -23.16 -22.74 7.00
N ALA A 137 -24.23 -22.45 6.27
CA ALA A 137 -24.48 -21.13 5.68
C ALA A 137 -24.59 -20.04 6.75
N ALA A 138 -25.37 -20.27 7.80
CA ALA A 138 -25.54 -19.32 8.90
C ALA A 138 -24.21 -19.00 9.61
N TRP A 139 -23.38 -20.01 9.85
CA TRP A 139 -22.03 -19.83 10.43
C TRP A 139 -21.11 -19.02 9.52
N SER A 140 -21.13 -19.29 8.22
CA SER A 140 -20.34 -18.53 7.25
C SER A 140 -20.77 -17.07 7.16
N MET A 141 -22.08 -16.81 7.20
CA MET A 141 -22.65 -15.46 7.16
C MET A 141 -22.31 -14.70 8.44
N LEU A 142 -22.42 -15.36 9.60
CA LEU A 142 -22.03 -14.79 10.88
C LEU A 142 -20.54 -14.45 10.92
N ALA A 143 -19.68 -15.38 10.48
CA ALA A 143 -18.24 -15.17 10.37
C ALA A 143 -17.91 -14.00 9.42
N PHE A 144 -18.58 -13.93 8.26
CA PHE A 144 -18.46 -12.81 7.33
C PHE A 144 -18.80 -11.47 8.00
N LEU A 145 -19.94 -11.39 8.70
CA LEU A 145 -20.38 -10.15 9.35
C LEU A 145 -19.41 -9.71 10.44
N ILE A 146 -18.98 -10.63 11.30
CA ILE A 146 -18.01 -10.34 12.38
C ILE A 146 -16.71 -9.80 11.77
N LEU A 147 -16.17 -10.52 10.78
CA LEU A 147 -14.89 -10.21 10.18
C LEU A 147 -14.94 -8.89 9.38
N LYS A 148 -16.00 -8.69 8.60
CA LYS A 148 -16.24 -7.44 7.85
C LYS A 148 -16.42 -6.25 8.77
N SER A 149 -17.17 -6.41 9.87
CA SER A 149 -17.37 -5.36 10.87
C SER A 149 -16.05 -4.99 11.54
N TRP A 150 -15.28 -5.97 12.01
CA TRP A 150 -13.96 -5.74 12.61
C TRP A 150 -13.01 -4.98 11.68
N MET A 151 -12.93 -5.39 10.41
CA MET A 151 -12.06 -4.73 9.42
C MET A 151 -12.50 -3.31 9.12
N THR A 152 -13.81 -3.06 9.05
CA THR A 152 -14.35 -1.72 8.79
C THR A 152 -14.06 -0.77 9.96
N LEU A 153 -14.19 -1.25 11.20
CA LEU A 153 -13.93 -0.46 12.40
C LEU A 153 -12.45 -0.10 12.59
N ARG A 154 -11.53 -0.95 12.15
CA ARG A 154 -10.08 -0.75 12.36
C ARG A 154 -9.40 0.13 11.30
N ALA A 155 -10.09 0.52 10.22
CA ALA A 155 -9.64 1.46 9.18
C ALA A 155 -8.17 1.35 8.74
N HIS A 156 -7.59 0.14 8.72
CA HIS A 156 -6.16 -0.08 8.47
C HIS A 156 -5.74 0.42 7.08
N GLU A 157 -6.62 0.30 6.09
CA GLU A 157 -6.39 0.80 4.74
C GLU A 157 -6.24 2.33 4.71
N GLN A 158 -7.06 3.05 5.49
CA GLN A 158 -6.95 4.50 5.63
C GLN A 158 -5.66 4.90 6.34
N ALA A 159 -5.28 4.18 7.40
CA ALA A 159 -4.02 4.41 8.10
C ALA A 159 -2.80 4.21 7.19
N ARG A 160 -2.81 3.17 6.35
CA ARG A 160 -1.76 2.90 5.37
C ARG A 160 -1.71 3.96 4.27
N LEU A 161 -2.86 4.39 3.75
CA LEU A 161 -2.95 5.47 2.77
C LEU A 161 -2.43 6.80 3.33
N ALA A 162 -2.84 7.16 4.55
CA ALA A 162 -2.36 8.35 5.23
C ALA A 162 -0.84 8.33 5.43
N TRP A 163 -0.29 7.17 5.81
CA TRP A 163 1.15 6.98 5.92
C TRP A 163 1.86 7.13 4.56
N CYS A 164 1.33 6.53 3.49
CA CYS A 164 1.88 6.66 2.14
C CYS A 164 1.86 8.12 1.65
N MET A 165 0.75 8.83 1.90
CA MET A 165 0.61 10.24 1.55
C MET A 165 1.62 11.10 2.32
N ALA A 166 1.81 10.84 3.61
CA ALA A 166 2.82 11.53 4.42
C ALA A 166 4.23 11.28 3.87
N LYS A 167 4.55 10.04 3.48
CA LYS A 167 5.85 9.69 2.89
C LYS A 167 6.08 10.32 1.52
N LEU A 168 5.08 10.37 0.65
CA LEU A 168 5.19 11.07 -0.62
C LEU A 168 5.41 12.57 -0.45
N LYS A 169 4.72 13.19 0.52
CA LYS A 169 4.94 14.61 0.87
C LYS A 169 6.35 14.87 1.39
N GLU A 170 6.88 13.97 2.22
CA GLU A 170 8.26 14.06 2.73
C GLU A 170 9.28 14.00 1.58
N VAL A 171 9.12 13.04 0.65
CA VAL A 171 9.99 12.94 -0.54
C VAL A 171 9.87 14.17 -1.43
N ALA A 172 8.66 14.67 -1.68
CA ALA A 172 8.45 15.88 -2.46
C ALA A 172 9.10 17.12 -1.83
N ALA A 173 8.98 17.28 -0.51
CA ALA A 173 9.61 18.38 0.22
C ALA A 173 11.15 18.30 0.15
N THR A 174 11.73 17.10 0.26
CA THR A 174 13.19 16.94 0.10
C THR A 174 13.65 17.26 -1.31
N ALA A 175 12.87 16.89 -2.34
CA ALA A 175 13.20 17.20 -3.73
C ALA A 175 13.15 18.70 -4.01
N GLU A 176 12.15 19.41 -3.47
CA GLU A 176 12.05 20.87 -3.57
C GLU A 176 13.23 21.56 -2.88
N GLN A 177 13.60 21.09 -1.69
CA GLN A 177 14.74 21.65 -0.95
C GLN A 177 16.08 21.41 -1.67
N GLU A 178 16.26 20.25 -2.28
CA GLU A 178 17.42 19.92 -3.11
C GLU A 178 17.47 20.85 -4.34
N GLN A 179 16.32 21.09 -4.98
CA GLN A 179 16.22 21.97 -6.15
C GLN A 179 16.53 23.42 -5.79
N VAL A 180 16.02 23.93 -4.66
CA VAL A 180 16.35 25.28 -4.16
C VAL A 180 17.85 25.38 -3.85
N ARG A 181 18.45 24.35 -3.25
CA ARG A 181 19.90 24.30 -3.01
C ARG A 181 20.70 24.32 -4.32
N GLN A 182 20.30 23.56 -5.31
CA GLN A 182 20.94 23.54 -6.62
C GLN A 182 20.84 24.90 -7.31
N GLN A 183 19.65 25.53 -7.29
CA GLN A 183 19.47 26.88 -7.82
C GLN A 183 20.33 27.92 -7.10
N ALA A 184 20.42 27.86 -5.77
CA ALA A 184 21.27 28.75 -5.00
C ALA A 184 22.76 28.54 -5.34
N ALA A 185 23.20 27.29 -5.49
CA ALA A 185 24.56 26.97 -5.88
C ALA A 185 24.88 27.43 -7.32
N ASP A 186 23.94 27.27 -8.25
CA ASP A 186 24.10 27.73 -9.64
C ASP A 186 24.12 29.26 -9.73
N LEU A 187 23.28 29.96 -8.95
CA LEU A 187 23.33 31.43 -8.83
C LEU A 187 24.67 31.91 -8.26
N GLN A 188 25.20 31.24 -7.24
CA GLN A 188 26.53 31.57 -6.69
C GLN A 188 27.63 31.38 -7.75
N ARG A 189 27.60 30.30 -8.53
CA ARG A 189 28.55 30.09 -9.63
C ARG A 189 28.43 31.16 -10.71
N LEU A 190 27.20 31.59 -11.04
CA LEU A 190 26.97 32.67 -11.99
C LEU A 190 27.53 34.01 -11.50
N VAL A 191 27.27 34.37 -10.23
CA VAL A 191 27.81 35.61 -9.63
C VAL A 191 29.33 35.58 -9.59
N GLU A 192 29.94 34.45 -9.25
CA GLU A 192 31.38 34.27 -9.25
C GLU A 192 31.97 34.44 -10.66
N ALA A 193 31.37 33.81 -11.66
CA ALA A 193 31.80 33.93 -13.05
C ALA A 193 31.68 35.38 -13.59
N ILE A 194 30.61 36.10 -13.21
CA ILE A 194 30.43 37.51 -13.56
C ILE A 194 31.51 38.37 -12.88
N THR A 195 31.79 38.12 -11.61
CA THR A 195 32.79 38.86 -10.83
C THR A 195 34.20 38.63 -11.39
N GLN A 196 34.54 37.37 -11.69
CA GLN A 196 35.80 37.01 -12.33
C GLN A 196 35.95 37.66 -13.71
N SER A 197 34.89 37.65 -14.52
CA SER A 197 34.87 38.31 -15.83
C SER A 197 35.05 39.83 -15.70
N GLY A 198 34.39 40.46 -14.72
CA GLY A 198 34.53 41.88 -14.43
C GLY A 198 35.94 42.26 -14.00
N GLN A 199 36.57 41.46 -13.13
CA GLN A 199 37.97 41.65 -12.72
C GLN A 199 38.94 41.50 -13.90
N ALA A 200 38.72 40.49 -14.76
CA ALA A 200 39.53 40.31 -15.97
C ALA A 200 39.40 41.50 -16.93
N LEU A 201 38.19 42.05 -17.09
CA LEU A 201 37.95 43.23 -17.92
C LEU A 201 38.64 44.47 -17.36
N LEU A 202 38.57 44.68 -16.04
CA LEU A 202 39.26 45.78 -15.35
C LEU A 202 40.79 45.66 -15.48
N ALA A 203 41.33 44.45 -15.31
CA ALA A 203 42.75 44.19 -15.51
C ALA A 203 43.18 44.47 -16.95
N ALA A 204 42.37 44.10 -17.95
CA ALA A 204 42.63 44.40 -19.35
C ALA A 204 42.61 45.92 -19.62
N GLN A 205 41.62 46.65 -19.09
CA GLN A 205 41.53 48.11 -19.21
C GLN A 205 42.74 48.82 -18.56
N GLN A 206 43.16 48.38 -17.37
CA GLN A 206 44.34 48.93 -16.70
C GLN A 206 45.63 48.65 -17.48
N ALA A 207 45.77 47.46 -18.07
CA ALA A 207 46.91 47.14 -18.93
C ALA A 207 46.94 48.03 -20.19
N GLU A 208 45.78 48.32 -20.79
CA GLU A 208 45.68 49.26 -21.92
C GLU A 208 46.03 50.69 -21.52
N ALA A 209 45.54 51.17 -20.37
CA ALA A 209 45.86 52.49 -19.84
C ALA A 209 47.35 52.64 -19.55
N GLN A 210 47.99 51.64 -18.93
CA GLN A 210 49.44 51.64 -18.70
C GLN A 210 50.24 51.67 -20.01
N ARG A 211 49.82 50.90 -21.03
CA ARG A 211 50.43 50.95 -22.36
C ARG A 211 50.24 52.30 -23.04
N ALA A 212 49.12 52.98 -22.81
CA ALA A 212 48.90 54.32 -23.32
C ALA A 212 49.81 55.34 -22.63
N HIS A 213 49.97 55.25 -21.30
CA HIS A 213 50.88 56.10 -20.53
C HIS A 213 52.35 55.91 -20.92
N LEU A 214 52.81 54.67 -21.11
CA LEU A 214 54.16 54.38 -21.58
C LEU A 214 54.39 54.99 -22.98
N ARG A 215 53.46 54.80 -23.91
CA ARG A 215 53.53 55.42 -25.25
C ARG A 215 53.57 56.96 -25.19
N HIS A 216 52.79 57.58 -24.29
CA HIS A 216 52.84 59.04 -24.10
C HIS A 216 54.17 59.50 -23.51
N GLY A 217 54.74 58.75 -22.56
CA GLY A 217 56.07 59.01 -22.00
C GLY A 217 57.17 58.95 -23.07
N GLU A 218 57.16 57.89 -23.89
CA GLU A 218 58.08 57.76 -25.04
C GLU A 218 57.94 58.92 -26.02
N TRP A 219 56.71 59.37 -26.29
CA TRP A 219 56.44 60.52 -27.16
C TRP A 219 56.97 61.83 -26.58
N MET A 220 56.78 62.06 -25.29
CA MET A 220 57.29 63.24 -24.58
C MET A 220 58.82 63.27 -24.55
N GLU A 221 59.47 62.13 -24.32
CA GLU A 221 60.92 62.02 -24.42
C GLU A 221 61.43 62.29 -25.84
N ALA A 222 60.74 61.78 -26.86
CA ALA A 222 61.10 62.02 -28.25
C ALA A 222 61.01 63.53 -28.60
N LEU A 223 59.98 64.21 -28.10
CA LEU A 223 59.83 65.67 -28.25
C LEU A 223 60.94 66.44 -27.50
N GLN A 224 61.27 66.07 -26.27
CA GLN A 224 62.37 66.70 -25.51
C GLN A 224 63.73 66.52 -26.19
N ARG A 225 64.01 65.35 -26.78
CA ARG A 225 65.24 65.11 -27.54
C ARG A 225 65.33 65.96 -28.80
N GLN A 226 64.19 66.28 -29.43
CA GLN A 226 64.16 67.22 -30.55
C GLN A 226 64.37 68.67 -30.10
N SER A 227 63.73 69.12 -29.02
CA SER A 227 63.90 70.49 -28.52
C SER A 227 65.29 70.78 -27.94
N GLY A 228 65.94 69.77 -27.35
CA GLY A 228 67.32 69.89 -26.83
C GLY A 228 68.42 69.90 -27.89
N ARG A 229 68.09 69.59 -29.16
CA ARG A 229 69.04 69.65 -30.29
C ARG A 229 69.03 70.98 -31.04
N SER A 230 68.10 71.89 -30.71
CA SER A 230 67.92 73.18 -31.40
C SER A 230 68.46 74.40 -30.63
N SER A 231 69.31 74.21 -29.63
CA SER A 231 70.08 75.26 -28.94
C SER A 231 71.58 75.06 -29.19
#